data_AF-A0A1F3PEX2-F1
#
_entry.id   AF-A0A1F3PEX2-F1
#
_cell.length_a   1.000
_cell.length_b   1.000
_cell.length_c   1.000
_cell.angle_alpha   90.00
_cell.angle_beta   90.00
_cell.angle_gamma   90.00
#
_symmetry.space_group_name_H-M   'P 1'
#
loop_
_entity.id
_entity.type
_entity.pdbx_description
1 polymer ?
#
loop_
_entity_poly.entity_id
_entity_poly.type
_entity_poly.pdbx_seq_one_letter_code
_entity_poly.pdbx_strand_id
1 'polypeptide(L)'
;MQARDFYDIWYLMEKHGLNIDFYMNEFKNKCTGKGLKSSMFPIKLSERMPQYKGRWNVSMNDQIKDLPGFEQVEREVQRNLKKLKF
;
A
#
# COMPACT_ATOMS: atom_id res chain seq x y z
N MET A 1 -5.41 -7.65 2.57
CA MET A 1 -5.33 -6.23 2.90
C MET A 1 -6.63 -5.54 2.53
N GLN A 2 -7.12 -4.66 3.40
CA GLN A 2 -8.29 -3.80 3.23
C GLN A 2 -7.87 -2.44 2.63
N ALA A 3 -8.84 -1.59 2.29
CA ALA A 3 -8.57 -0.24 1.78
C ALA A 3 -7.83 0.65 2.80
N ARG A 4 -8.09 0.44 4.10
CA ARG A 4 -7.36 1.13 5.18
C ARG A 4 -5.87 0.81 5.19
N ASP A 5 -5.51 -0.46 5.01
CA ASP A 5 -4.10 -0.86 4.91
C ASP A 5 -3.38 -0.12 3.76
N PHE A 6 -4.09 0.19 2.67
CA PHE A 6 -3.52 0.95 1.55
C PHE A 6 -3.29 2.42 1.91
N TYR A 7 -4.20 3.03 2.68
CA TYR A 7 -3.96 4.35 3.29
C TYR A 7 -2.78 4.32 4.25
N ASP A 8 -2.69 3.30 5.13
CA ASP A 8 -1.60 3.21 6.10
C ASP A 8 -0.24 3.09 5.41
N ILE A 9 -0.14 2.30 4.34
CA ILE A 9 1.06 2.22 3.49
C ILE A 9 1.42 3.61 2.95
N TRP A 10 0.47 4.31 2.34
CA TRP A 10 0.69 5.66 1.81
C TRP A 10 1.14 6.64 2.89
N TYR A 11 0.44 6.66 4.03
CA TYR A 11 0.70 7.59 5.12
C TYR A 11 2.09 7.35 5.71
N LEU A 12 2.46 6.10 5.96
CA LEU A 12 3.78 5.75 6.45
C LEU A 12 4.88 6.21 5.49
N MET A 13 4.65 6.08 4.18
CA MET A 13 5.63 6.41 3.16
C MET A 13 5.75 7.92 2.90
N GLU A 14 4.63 8.61 2.70
CA GLU A 14 4.60 10.01 2.23
C GLU A 14 4.46 11.04 3.36
N LYS A 15 3.85 10.67 4.51
CA LYS A 15 3.68 11.59 5.65
C LYS A 15 4.66 11.32 6.77
N HIS A 16 4.88 10.05 7.11
CA HIS A 16 5.82 9.67 8.15
C HIS A 16 7.26 9.53 7.61
N GLY A 17 7.47 9.52 6.29
CA GLY A 17 8.80 9.47 5.68
C GLY A 17 9.53 8.15 5.92
N LEU A 18 8.79 7.05 6.06
CA LEU A 18 9.35 5.74 6.31
C LEU A 18 10.20 5.28 5.10
N ASN A 19 11.47 4.94 5.37
CA ASN A 19 12.35 4.38 4.35
C ASN A 19 12.01 2.91 4.08
N ILE A 20 11.15 2.68 3.10
CA ILE A 20 10.66 1.35 2.72
C ILE A 20 11.77 0.38 2.26
N ASP A 21 12.87 0.88 1.69
CA ASP A 21 13.99 0.03 1.27
C ASP A 21 14.62 -0.68 2.47
N PHE A 22 14.68 -0.01 3.62
CA PHE A 22 15.20 -0.58 4.87
C PHE A 22 14.40 -1.81 5.32
N TYR A 23 13.07 -1.81 5.13
CA TYR A 23 12.18 -2.87 5.60
C TYR A 23 11.96 -4.00 4.58
N MET A 24 12.63 -3.96 3.43
CA MET A 24 12.40 -4.95 2.37
C MET A 24 12.80 -6.36 2.79
N ASN A 25 13.80 -6.52 3.65
CA ASN A 25 14.22 -7.83 4.14
C ASN A 25 13.18 -8.41 5.10
N GLU A 26 12.66 -7.62 6.03
CA GLU A 26 11.59 -7.98 6.96
C GLU A 26 10.32 -8.32 6.21
N PHE A 27 9.98 -7.54 5.18
CA PHE A 27 8.85 -7.82 4.31
C PHE A 27 9.01 -9.18 3.60
N LYS A 28 10.17 -9.43 2.97
CA LYS A 28 10.48 -10.71 2.32
C LYS A 28 10.39 -11.89 3.29
N ASN A 29 10.99 -11.76 4.48
CA ASN A 29 10.95 -12.78 5.51
C ASN A 29 9.52 -13.06 5.99
N LYS A 30 8.71 -12.01 6.18
CA LYS A 30 7.30 -12.13 6.56
C LYS A 30 6.45 -12.79 5.47
N CYS A 31 6.73 -12.52 4.20
CA CYS A 31 6.10 -13.21 3.07
C CYS A 31 6.47 -14.70 3.07
N THR A 32 7.76 -15.03 3.15
CA THR A 32 8.25 -16.41 3.17
C THR A 32 7.69 -17.20 4.34
N GLY A 33 7.66 -16.61 5.56
CA GLY A 33 7.06 -17.24 6.74
C GLY A 33 5.56 -17.51 6.62
N LYS A 34 4.88 -16.88 5.66
CA LYS A 34 3.46 -17.11 5.31
C LYS A 34 3.28 -17.97 4.05
N GLY A 35 4.36 -18.52 3.49
CA GLY A 35 4.32 -19.26 2.23
C GLY A 35 4.00 -18.39 1.00
N LEU A 36 4.21 -17.08 1.09
CA LEU A 36 3.93 -16.11 0.03
C LEU A 36 5.23 -15.68 -0.67
N LYS A 37 5.15 -15.42 -1.98
CA LYS A 37 6.26 -14.83 -2.74
C LYS A 37 6.14 -13.30 -2.70
N SER A 38 7.15 -12.62 -2.14
CA SER A 38 7.20 -11.14 -2.09
C SER A 38 7.12 -10.51 -3.48
N SER A 39 7.69 -11.16 -4.50
CA SER A 39 7.65 -10.74 -5.91
C SER A 39 6.24 -10.67 -6.51
N MET A 40 5.26 -11.37 -5.91
CA MET A 40 3.86 -11.30 -6.34
C MET A 40 3.13 -10.07 -5.79
N PHE A 41 3.73 -9.34 -4.85
CA PHE A 41 3.07 -8.21 -4.19
C PHE A 41 2.58 -7.13 -5.16
N PRO A 42 3.37 -6.64 -6.14
CA PRO A 42 2.90 -5.61 -7.08
C PRO A 42 1.66 -6.06 -7.87
N ILE A 43 1.65 -7.31 -8.33
CA ILE A 43 0.53 -7.90 -9.07
C ILE A 43 -0.71 -7.99 -8.17
N LYS A 44 -0.55 -8.55 -6.96
CA LYS A 44 -1.66 -8.71 -6.00
C LYS A 44 -2.19 -7.38 -5.49
N LEU A 45 -1.36 -6.35 -5.40
CA LEU A 45 -1.78 -5.00 -5.07
C LEU A 45 -2.62 -4.40 -6.21
N SER A 46 -2.17 -4.53 -7.45
CA SER A 46 -2.91 -4.08 -8.64
C SER A 46 -4.29 -4.71 -8.76
N GLU A 47 -4.39 -6.04 -8.56
CA GLU A 47 -5.66 -6.78 -8.54
C GLU A 47 -6.68 -6.22 -7.53
N ARG A 48 -6.21 -5.57 -6.45
CA ARG A 48 -7.04 -5.02 -5.38
C ARG A 48 -7.43 -3.55 -5.58
N MET A 49 -6.79 -2.83 -6.51
CA MET A 49 -7.04 -1.38 -6.71
C MET A 49 -8.51 -1.04 -6.97
N PRO A 50 -9.26 -1.76 -7.84
CA PRO A 50 -10.67 -1.46 -8.06
C PRO A 50 -11.51 -1.59 -6.77
N GLN A 51 -11.21 -2.60 -5.96
CA GLN A 51 -11.88 -2.81 -4.68
C GLN A 51 -11.54 -1.70 -3.68
N TYR A 52 -10.28 -1.26 -3.63
CA TYR A 52 -9.86 -0.18 -2.74
C TYR A 52 -10.48 1.14 -3.14
N LYS A 53 -10.48 1.48 -4.43
CA LYS A 53 -11.14 2.69 -4.95
C LYS A 53 -12.63 2.73 -4.60
N GLY A 54 -13.33 1.61 -4.78
CA GLY A 54 -14.74 1.50 -4.40
C GLY A 54 -14.96 1.79 -2.91
N ARG A 55 -14.17 1.16 -2.03
CA ARG A 55 -14.27 1.41 -0.57
C ARG A 55 -13.81 2.80 -0.17
N TRP A 56 -12.84 3.38 -0.89
CA TRP A 56 -12.34 4.73 -0.65
C TRP A 56 -13.45 5.76 -0.75
N ASN A 57 -14.26 5.65 -1.81
CA ASN A 57 -15.35 6.58 -2.07
C ASN A 57 -16.57 6.37 -1.17
N VAL A 58 -16.76 5.16 -0.64
CA VAL A 58 -17.97 4.79 0.10
C VAL A 58 -17.81 4.92 1.62
N SER A 59 -16.67 4.53 2.20
CA SER A 59 -16.59 4.37 3.67
C SER A 59 -15.24 4.72 4.31
N MET A 60 -14.25 5.14 3.54
CA MET A 60 -12.96 5.55 4.12
C MET A 60 -13.05 6.94 4.76
N ASN A 61 -13.88 7.84 4.25
CA ASN A 61 -14.09 9.18 4.81
C ASN A 61 -14.67 9.13 6.24
N ASP A 62 -15.43 8.09 6.57
CA ASP A 62 -15.97 7.91 7.93
C ASP A 62 -14.90 7.48 8.94
N GLN A 63 -13.79 6.92 8.45
CA GLN A 63 -12.73 6.34 9.28
C GLN A 63 -11.49 7.23 9.39
N ILE A 64 -11.24 8.05 8.36
CA ILE A 64 -10.04 8.88 8.24
C ILE A 64 -10.48 10.30 7.97
N LYS A 65 -10.19 11.18 8.93
CA LYS A 65 -10.37 12.61 8.76
C LYS A 65 -9.44 13.14 7.67
N ASP A 66 -9.96 14.03 6.83
CA ASP A 66 -9.20 14.68 5.74
C ASP A 66 -8.56 13.66 4.78
N LEU A 67 -9.33 12.64 4.40
CA LEU A 67 -8.89 11.57 3.50
C LEU A 67 -8.46 12.16 2.14
N PRO A 68 -7.24 11.88 1.67
CA PRO A 68 -6.79 12.30 0.34
C PRO A 68 -7.56 11.55 -0.76
N GLY A 69 -7.59 12.14 -1.96
CA GLY A 69 -8.15 11.49 -3.14
C GLY A 69 -7.43 10.18 -3.47
N PHE A 70 -8.19 9.15 -3.85
CA PHE A 70 -7.64 7.82 -4.14
C PHE A 70 -6.55 7.86 -5.22
N GLU A 71 -6.77 8.61 -6.30
CA GLU A 71 -5.84 8.73 -7.42
C GLU A 71 -4.52 9.39 -7.01
N GLN A 72 -4.54 10.31 -6.03
CA GLN A 72 -3.32 10.87 -5.47
C GLN A 72 -2.55 9.79 -4.72
N VAL A 73 -3.22 9.09 -3.81
CA VAL A 73 -2.62 8.03 -2.99
C VAL A 73 -2.03 6.93 -3.86
N GLU A 74 -2.79 6.45 -4.84
CA GLU A 74 -2.35 5.42 -5.77
C GLU A 74 -1.08 5.83 -6.50
N ARG A 75 -1.04 7.04 -7.06
CA ARG A 75 0.13 7.54 -7.79
C ARG A 75 1.38 7.62 -6.89
N GLU A 76 1.22 8.14 -5.68
CA GLU A 76 2.33 8.32 -4.74
C GLU A 76 2.88 6.98 -4.23
N VAL A 77 1.99 6.02 -3.90
CA VAL A 77 2.41 4.65 -3.54
C VAL A 77 3.12 3.99 -4.73
N GLN A 78 2.54 4.01 -5.92
CA GLN A 78 3.15 3.40 -7.12
C GLN A 78 4.53 3.99 -7.43
N ARG A 79 4.72 5.30 -7.28
CA ARG A 79 6.02 5.97 -7.46
C ARG A 79 7.07 5.41 -6.52
N ASN A 80 6.72 5.15 -5.27
CA ASN A 80 7.64 4.61 -4.29
C ASN A 80 7.89 3.11 -4.47
N LEU A 81 6.85 2.31 -4.76
CA LEU A 81 7.02 0.88 -5.04
C LEU A 81 7.92 0.63 -6.26
N LYS A 82 7.94 1.52 -7.26
CA LYS A 82 8.85 1.46 -8.41
C LYS A 82 10.34 1.57 -8.03
N LYS A 83 10.65 2.14 -6.87
CA LYS A 83 12.04 2.24 -6.37
C LYS A 83 12.50 0.93 -5.73
N LEU A 84 11.55 0.10 -5.27
CA LEU A 84 11.82 -1.16 -4.59
C LEU A 84 12.20 -2.27 -5.56
N LYS A 85 13.11 -3.15 -5.12
CA LYS A 85 13.43 -4.40 -5.79
C LYS A 85 12.78 -5.57 -5.04
N PHE A 86 11.66 -6.06 -5.60
CA PHE A 86 10.88 -7.17 -5.03
C PHE A 86 11.54 -8.53 -5.19
#